data_AF-A0A2M7R2F0-F1
#
_entry.id   AF-A0A2M7R2F0-F1
#
_cell.length_a   1.000
_cell.length_b   1.000
_cell.length_c   1.000
_cell.angle_alpha   90.00
_cell.angle_beta   90.00
_cell.angle_gamma   90.00
#
_symmetry.space_group_name_H-M   'P 1'
#
loop_
_entity.id
_entity.type
_entity.pdbx_description
1 polymer ?
#
loop_
_entity_poly.entity_id
_entity_poly.type
_entity_poly.pdbx_seq_one_letter_code
_entity_poly.pdbx_strand_id
1 'polypeptide(L)'
;MSEESLIEEKEKKLEDIRKEAEEKACLVQRALYYVEEFLAGPMCGRCYPCSLGTYEARIRLIRISQHLENVNESDIKALKRIGSKMMEGSFCKKGKDTGKFIIETLTSSEEEINQHLSGICPKKECINLIEYVINPELCIMCGKCLETCKYDAIIGEKREPYLSGYLPFEIRQKRCTRCGECIKVCPAEAIEVITTKIEELVSSK
;
A
#
# COMPACT_ATOMS: atom_id res chain seq x y z
N MET A 1 17.62 27.48 25.65
CA MET A 1 18.49 26.29 25.73
C MET A 1 17.59 25.07 25.76
N SER A 2 17.28 24.55 24.58
CA SER A 2 16.68 23.23 24.40
C SER A 2 17.48 22.60 23.27
N GLU A 3 18.29 21.63 23.65
CA GLU A 3 19.30 20.94 22.86
C GLU A 3 18.72 20.35 21.57
N GLU A 4 19.62 20.30 20.60
CA GLU A 4 19.47 19.73 19.27
C GLU A 4 19.04 18.25 19.33
N SER A 5 18.10 17.91 18.46
CA SER A 5 18.16 16.64 17.73
C SER A 5 17.80 16.91 16.28
N LEU A 6 18.69 17.62 15.59
CA LEU A 6 18.79 17.49 14.14
C LEU A 6 19.14 16.03 13.89
N ILE A 7 18.13 15.23 13.56
CA ILE A 7 18.31 13.90 13.01
C ILE A 7 19.07 14.12 11.71
N GLU A 8 20.38 13.87 11.71
CA GLU A 8 21.16 13.72 10.49
C GLU A 8 20.57 12.52 9.74
N GLU A 9 19.62 12.78 8.85
CA GLU A 9 19.16 11.81 7.86
C GLU A 9 20.34 11.51 6.95
N LYS A 10 21.11 10.50 7.33
CA LYS A 10 22.21 9.94 6.55
C LYS A 10 21.67 9.65 5.16
N GLU A 11 22.13 10.40 4.14
CA GLU A 11 21.69 10.20 2.76
C GLU A 11 21.84 8.72 2.39
N LYS A 12 20.71 8.02 2.27
CA LYS A 12 20.70 6.61 1.87
C LYS A 12 21.29 6.48 0.47
N LYS A 13 22.19 5.52 0.28
CA LYS A 13 22.74 5.24 -1.04
C LYS A 13 21.66 4.59 -1.91
N LEU A 14 21.71 4.88 -3.21
CA LEU A 14 20.74 4.37 -4.17
C LEU A 14 20.66 2.83 -4.21
N GLU A 15 21.79 2.17 -3.94
CA GLU A 15 21.89 0.70 -3.91
C GLU A 15 21.17 0.11 -2.70
N ASP A 16 21.20 0.80 -1.55
CA ASP A 16 20.54 0.35 -0.33
C ASP A 16 19.02 0.52 -0.48
N ILE A 17 18.58 1.66 -1.03
CA ILE A 17 17.17 1.91 -1.38
C ILE A 17 16.64 0.83 -2.33
N ARG A 18 17.45 0.42 -3.32
CA ARG A 18 17.06 -0.65 -4.25
C ARG A 18 16.84 -1.98 -3.53
N LYS A 19 17.74 -2.37 -2.63
CA LYS A 19 17.61 -3.62 -1.86
C LYS A 19 16.38 -3.59 -0.97
N GLU A 20 16.18 -2.50 -0.23
CA GLU A 20 15.00 -2.29 0.63
C GLU A 20 13.69 -2.32 -0.19
N ALA A 21 13.71 -1.80 -1.42
CA ALA A 21 12.56 -1.88 -2.33
C ALA A 21 12.29 -3.32 -2.80
N GLU A 22 13.33 -4.09 -3.12
CA GLU A 22 13.21 -5.47 -3.59
C GLU A 22 12.64 -6.41 -2.51
N GLU A 23 12.80 -6.08 -1.22
CA GLU A 23 12.17 -6.79 -0.10
C GLU A 23 10.64 -6.66 -0.08
N LYS A 24 10.06 -5.62 -0.71
CA LYS A 24 8.61 -5.48 -0.86
C LYS A 24 8.08 -6.55 -1.82
N ALA A 25 7.07 -7.28 -1.38
CA ALA A 25 6.48 -8.37 -2.15
C ALA A 25 5.63 -7.84 -3.32
N CYS A 26 4.93 -6.72 -3.12
CA CYS A 26 4.10 -6.09 -4.15
C CYS A 26 4.93 -5.19 -5.07
N LEU A 27 4.75 -5.34 -6.40
CA LEU A 27 5.46 -4.52 -7.39
C LEU A 27 5.14 -3.03 -7.30
N VAL A 28 3.87 -2.69 -7.04
CA VAL A 28 3.45 -1.29 -6.90
C VAL A 28 4.10 -0.66 -5.67
N GLN A 29 4.14 -1.38 -4.53
CA GLN A 29 4.81 -0.92 -3.32
C GLN A 29 6.33 -0.83 -3.48
N ARG A 30 6.94 -1.80 -4.17
CA ARG A 30 8.36 -1.76 -4.53
C ARG A 30 8.71 -0.50 -5.32
N ALA A 31 7.96 -0.21 -6.38
CA ALA A 31 8.16 0.97 -7.20
C ALA A 31 7.91 2.27 -6.40
N LEU A 32 6.85 2.30 -5.60
CA LEU A 32 6.47 3.46 -4.80
C LEU A 32 7.54 3.78 -3.75
N TYR A 33 7.96 2.77 -2.98
CA TYR A 33 8.99 2.89 -1.96
C TYR A 33 10.30 3.44 -2.55
N TYR A 34 10.76 2.85 -3.65
CA TYR A 34 11.98 3.31 -4.32
C TYR A 34 11.88 4.77 -4.75
N VAL A 35 10.73 5.16 -5.33
CA VAL A 35 10.49 6.53 -5.79
C VAL A 35 10.42 7.51 -4.61
N GLU A 36 9.78 7.15 -3.51
CA GLU A 36 9.66 7.99 -2.31
C GLU A 36 11.01 8.22 -1.64
N GLU A 37 11.78 7.15 -1.42
CA GLU A 37 13.12 7.25 -0.83
C GLU A 37 14.08 8.00 -1.75
N PHE A 38 13.96 7.83 -3.07
CA PHE A 38 14.75 8.60 -4.03
C PHE A 38 14.45 10.10 -3.94
N LEU A 39 13.17 10.47 -3.83
CA LEU A 39 12.73 11.86 -3.66
C LEU A 39 13.18 12.46 -2.32
N ALA A 40 13.16 11.66 -1.25
CA ALA A 40 13.53 12.10 0.09
C ALA A 40 15.05 12.26 0.30
N GLY A 41 15.86 11.43 -0.37
CA GLY A 41 17.32 11.43 -0.18
C GLY A 41 18.10 11.87 -1.42
N PRO A 42 18.52 10.93 -2.29
CA PRO A 42 19.58 11.13 -3.28
C PRO A 42 19.21 11.99 -4.50
N MET A 43 17.97 12.47 -4.63
CA MET A 43 17.54 13.28 -5.76
C MET A 43 18.12 14.70 -5.70
N CYS A 44 18.86 15.10 -6.74
CA CYS A 44 19.44 16.45 -6.82
C CYS A 44 18.53 17.52 -7.45
N GLY A 45 17.41 17.14 -8.08
CA GLY A 45 16.40 18.05 -8.65
C GLY A 45 16.79 18.86 -9.90
N ARG A 46 18.00 18.69 -10.45
CA ARG A 46 18.55 19.60 -11.48
C ARG A 46 18.04 19.41 -12.90
N CYS A 47 17.49 18.23 -13.23
CA CYS A 47 16.97 17.96 -14.58
C CYS A 47 15.46 17.76 -14.55
N TYR A 48 14.76 18.40 -15.49
CA TYR A 48 13.30 18.33 -15.59
C TYR A 48 12.77 16.90 -15.80
N PRO A 49 13.36 16.06 -16.68
CA PRO A 49 12.88 14.69 -16.86
C PRO A 49 12.92 13.88 -15.57
N CYS A 50 13.99 14.02 -14.76
CA CYS A 50 14.09 13.30 -13.50
C CYS A 50 13.17 13.89 -12.43
N SER A 51 13.21 15.21 -12.19
CA SER A 51 12.41 15.82 -11.12
C SER A 51 10.91 15.62 -11.38
N LEU A 52 10.40 16.15 -12.50
CA LEU A 52 8.97 16.06 -12.83
C LEU A 52 8.54 14.61 -13.06
N GLY A 53 9.37 13.80 -13.73
CA GLY A 53 9.07 12.40 -13.99
C GLY A 53 8.93 11.59 -12.70
N THR A 54 9.87 11.72 -11.76
CA THR A 54 9.79 11.02 -10.47
C THR A 54 8.58 11.47 -9.64
N TYR A 55 8.27 12.77 -9.62
CA TYR A 55 7.07 13.27 -8.93
C TYR A 55 5.77 12.74 -9.55
N GLU A 56 5.66 12.76 -10.88
CA GLU A 56 4.48 12.22 -11.57
C GLU A 56 4.38 10.70 -11.36
N ALA A 57 5.49 9.97 -11.41
CA ALA A 57 5.53 8.55 -11.15
C ALA A 57 5.01 8.22 -9.74
N ARG A 58 5.43 8.97 -8.71
CA ARG A 58 4.91 8.82 -7.35
C ARG A 58 3.39 8.97 -7.32
N ILE A 59 2.85 10.03 -7.92
CA ILE A 59 1.40 10.29 -7.93
C ILE A 59 0.65 9.14 -8.60
N ARG A 60 1.12 8.67 -9.76
CA ARG A 60 0.53 7.54 -10.49
C ARG A 60 0.58 6.24 -9.67
N LEU A 61 1.71 5.94 -9.03
CA LEU A 61 1.87 4.76 -8.20
C LEU A 61 0.96 4.79 -6.96
N ILE A 62 0.81 5.95 -6.31
CA ILE A 62 -0.16 6.14 -5.22
C ILE A 62 -1.58 5.91 -5.72
N ARG A 63 -1.95 6.47 -6.88
CA ARG A 63 -3.28 6.25 -7.48
C ARG A 63 -3.57 4.76 -7.69
N ILE A 64 -2.61 4.00 -8.22
CA ILE A 64 -2.74 2.55 -8.43
C ILE A 64 -2.81 1.82 -7.09
N SER A 65 -1.92 2.13 -6.14
CA SER A 65 -1.89 1.50 -4.82
C SER A 65 -3.17 1.71 -4.03
N GLN A 66 -3.82 2.85 -4.21
CA GLN A 66 -5.04 3.22 -3.50
C GLN A 66 -6.32 2.91 -4.29
N HIS A 67 -6.17 2.45 -5.54
CA HIS A 67 -7.25 2.24 -6.49
C HIS A 67 -8.26 3.41 -6.51
N LEU A 68 -7.75 4.62 -6.76
CA LEU A 68 -8.59 5.82 -6.87
C LEU A 68 -9.45 5.80 -8.13
N GLU A 69 -10.50 6.62 -8.17
CA GLU A 69 -11.38 6.75 -9.33
C GLU A 69 -10.58 7.01 -10.62
N ASN A 70 -10.92 6.25 -11.67
CA ASN A 70 -10.32 6.29 -13.01
C ASN A 70 -8.89 5.74 -13.15
N VAL A 71 -8.42 4.89 -12.24
CA VAL A 71 -7.19 4.11 -12.50
C VAL A 71 -7.43 3.21 -13.71
N ASN A 72 -6.55 3.32 -14.70
CA ASN A 72 -6.69 2.58 -15.95
C ASN A 72 -5.32 2.27 -16.56
N GLU A 73 -5.33 1.55 -17.68
CA GLU A 73 -4.11 1.19 -18.41
C GLU A 73 -3.29 2.43 -18.84
N SER A 74 -3.91 3.62 -18.90
CA SER A 74 -3.22 4.87 -19.23
C SER A 74 -2.21 5.28 -18.16
N ASP A 75 -2.45 4.96 -16.88
CA ASP A 75 -1.50 5.21 -15.80
C ASP A 75 -0.22 4.38 -15.98
N ILE A 76 -0.36 3.13 -16.41
CA ILE A 76 0.78 2.24 -16.70
C ILE A 76 1.54 2.70 -17.94
N LYS A 77 0.82 3.09 -19.01
CA LYS A 77 1.43 3.68 -20.21
C LYS A 77 2.19 4.97 -19.88
N ALA A 78 1.63 5.81 -19.02
CA ALA A 78 2.29 7.02 -18.54
C ALA A 78 3.57 6.69 -17.76
N LEU A 79 3.52 5.75 -16.82
CA LEU A 79 4.70 5.32 -16.06
C LEU A 79 5.81 4.75 -16.96
N LYS A 80 5.46 3.91 -17.95
CA LYS A 80 6.43 3.41 -18.94
C LYS A 80 7.05 4.56 -19.75
N ARG A 81 6.24 5.55 -20.17
CA ARG A 81 6.71 6.74 -20.88
C ARG A 81 7.63 7.60 -20.01
N ILE A 82 7.28 7.81 -18.74
CA ILE A 82 8.09 8.56 -17.78
C ILE A 82 9.46 7.90 -17.64
N GLY A 83 9.50 6.58 -17.41
CA GLY A 83 10.75 5.83 -17.28
C GLY A 83 11.65 5.97 -18.52
N SER A 84 11.08 5.83 -19.73
CA SER A 84 11.84 5.96 -20.98
C SER A 84 12.39 7.38 -21.15
N LYS A 85 11.59 8.41 -20.87
CA LYS A 85 12.04 9.81 -20.98
C LYS A 85 13.04 10.19 -19.90
N MET A 86 12.96 9.59 -18.72
CA MET A 86 13.99 9.73 -17.68
C MET A 86 15.31 9.10 -18.12
N MET A 87 15.30 7.92 -18.72
CA MET A 87 16.51 7.25 -19.22
C MET A 87 17.19 8.05 -20.33
N GLU A 88 16.41 8.59 -21.27
CA GLU A 88 16.90 9.38 -22.41
C GLU A 88 17.35 10.78 -22.00
N GLY A 89 16.58 11.46 -21.14
CA GLY A 89 16.71 12.89 -20.87
C GLY A 89 17.42 13.27 -19.56
N SER A 90 17.67 12.32 -18.64
CA SER A 90 18.36 12.65 -17.38
C SER A 90 19.87 12.76 -17.59
N PHE A 91 20.49 13.76 -16.97
CA PHE A 91 21.94 13.96 -17.08
C PHE A 91 22.76 13.03 -16.19
N CYS A 92 22.26 12.68 -15.00
CA CYS A 92 22.99 11.86 -14.04
C CYS A 92 22.62 10.37 -14.17
N LYS A 93 23.56 9.50 -13.79
CA LYS A 93 23.34 8.04 -13.77
C LYS A 93 22.16 7.66 -12.86
N LYS A 94 22.06 8.29 -11.67
CA LYS A 94 20.99 8.05 -10.71
C LYS A 94 19.59 8.23 -11.33
N GLY A 95 19.36 9.33 -12.04
CA GLY A 95 18.06 9.60 -12.69
C GLY A 95 17.74 8.62 -13.81
N LYS A 96 18.76 8.19 -14.58
CA LYS A 96 18.59 7.13 -15.58
C LYS A 96 18.28 5.78 -14.94
N ASP A 97 18.97 5.43 -13.87
CA ASP A 97 18.76 4.19 -13.12
C ASP A 97 17.36 4.16 -12.48
N THR A 98 16.86 5.28 -11.96
CA THR A 98 15.47 5.40 -11.47
C THR A 98 14.45 5.14 -12.59
N GLY A 99 14.64 5.75 -13.76
CA GLY A 99 13.76 5.51 -14.91
C GLY A 99 13.76 4.05 -15.35
N LYS A 100 14.95 3.43 -15.36
CA LYS A 100 15.12 2.00 -15.66
C LYS A 100 14.43 1.11 -14.62
N PHE A 101 14.60 1.41 -13.32
CA PHE A 101 13.98 0.64 -12.23
C PHE A 101 12.45 0.65 -12.31
N ILE A 102 11.84 1.81 -12.62
CA ILE A 102 10.39 1.92 -12.80
C ILE A 102 9.92 1.00 -13.94
N ILE A 103 10.61 1.03 -15.08
CA ILE A 103 10.27 0.16 -16.23
C ILE A 103 10.42 -1.30 -15.86
N GLU A 104 11.59 -1.71 -15.34
CA GLU A 104 11.89 -3.09 -14.98
C GLU A 104 10.85 -3.65 -14.01
N THR A 105 10.50 -2.88 -12.98
CA THR A 105 9.48 -3.25 -11.99
C THR A 105 8.12 -3.46 -12.64
N LEU A 106 7.72 -2.56 -13.56
CA LEU A 106 6.44 -2.65 -14.25
C LEU A 106 6.38 -3.74 -15.34
N THR A 107 7.52 -4.18 -15.88
CA THR A 107 7.58 -5.29 -16.85
C THR A 107 7.76 -6.65 -16.20
N SER A 108 8.09 -6.71 -14.91
CA SER A 108 8.40 -7.98 -14.22
C SER A 108 7.20 -8.92 -14.09
N SER A 109 5.98 -8.38 -13.94
CA SER A 109 4.74 -9.17 -13.95
C SER A 109 3.54 -8.32 -14.42
N GLU A 110 3.09 -8.56 -15.65
CA GLU A 110 1.91 -7.87 -16.19
C GLU A 110 0.61 -8.36 -15.52
N GLU A 111 0.55 -9.61 -15.08
CA GLU A 111 -0.59 -10.19 -14.38
C GLU A 111 -0.87 -9.46 -13.06
N GLU A 112 0.16 -9.20 -12.26
CA GLU A 112 0.01 -8.50 -10.98
C GLU A 112 -0.45 -7.06 -11.18
N ILE A 113 -0.01 -6.40 -12.24
CA ILE A 113 -0.45 -5.03 -12.57
C ILE A 113 -1.92 -5.04 -12.97
N ASN A 114 -2.33 -5.99 -13.82
CA ASN A 114 -3.74 -6.12 -14.22
C ASN A 114 -4.64 -6.38 -13.00
N GLN A 115 -4.17 -7.16 -12.03
CA GLN A 115 -4.89 -7.34 -10.76
C GLN A 115 -5.03 -6.03 -9.98
N HIS A 116 -3.98 -5.20 -9.92
CA HIS A 116 -4.07 -3.88 -9.29
C HIS A 116 -5.00 -2.92 -10.04
N LEU A 117 -5.04 -2.99 -11.37
CA LEU A 117 -6.01 -2.26 -12.19
C LEU A 117 -7.45 -2.70 -11.91
N SER A 118 -7.66 -3.95 -11.52
CA SER A 118 -8.95 -4.47 -11.04
C SER A 118 -9.20 -4.24 -9.54
N GLY A 119 -8.29 -3.57 -8.83
CA GLY A 119 -8.43 -3.23 -7.41
C GLY A 119 -7.95 -4.32 -6.43
N ILE A 120 -7.20 -5.32 -6.89
CA ILE A 120 -6.75 -6.45 -6.08
C ILE A 120 -5.23 -6.40 -5.93
N CYS A 121 -4.74 -6.44 -4.69
CA CYS A 121 -3.31 -6.64 -4.41
C CYS A 121 -3.03 -8.11 -4.02
N PRO A 122 -2.48 -8.95 -4.91
CA PRO A 122 -2.29 -10.38 -4.62
C PRO A 122 -1.39 -10.64 -3.41
N LYS A 123 -0.48 -9.71 -3.12
CA LYS A 123 0.48 -9.79 -2.01
C LYS A 123 -0.01 -9.14 -0.71
N LYS A 124 -1.20 -8.52 -0.71
CA LYS A 124 -1.84 -7.91 0.47
C LYS A 124 -1.01 -6.81 1.16
N GLU A 125 -0.10 -6.16 0.44
CA GLU A 125 0.72 -5.05 0.99
C GLU A 125 0.06 -3.67 0.79
N CYS A 126 -0.74 -3.50 -0.25
CA CYS A 126 -1.47 -2.25 -0.49
C CYS A 126 -2.62 -2.12 0.54
N ILE A 127 -2.40 -1.30 1.57
CA ILE A 127 -3.31 -1.13 2.72
C ILE A 127 -4.74 -0.79 2.27
N ASN A 128 -4.92 -0.01 1.20
CA ASN A 128 -6.25 0.37 0.74
C ASN A 128 -7.01 -0.73 -0.02
N LEU A 129 -6.33 -1.80 -0.44
CA LEU A 129 -6.90 -2.92 -1.20
C LEU A 129 -7.12 -4.17 -0.36
N ILE A 130 -6.90 -4.07 0.95
CA ILE A 130 -7.15 -5.15 1.91
C ILE A 130 -8.35 -4.83 2.78
N GLU A 131 -9.01 -5.87 3.25
CA GLU A 131 -10.06 -5.80 4.25
C GLU A 131 -9.76 -6.82 5.34
N TYR A 132 -10.11 -6.45 6.57
CA TYR A 132 -10.01 -7.34 7.71
C TYR A 132 -11.37 -7.94 7.99
N VAL A 133 -11.45 -9.27 7.99
CA VAL A 133 -12.68 -10.01 8.26
C VAL A 133 -12.44 -10.93 9.45
N ILE A 134 -13.41 -10.99 10.37
CA ILE A 134 -13.33 -11.88 11.52
C ILE A 134 -14.03 -13.18 11.15
N ASN A 135 -13.33 -14.30 11.27
CA ASN A 135 -13.89 -15.63 11.10
C ASN A 135 -14.67 -16.02 12.37
N PRO A 136 -16.01 -16.16 12.30
CA PRO A 136 -16.83 -16.43 13.48
C PRO A 136 -16.58 -17.82 14.07
N GLU A 137 -16.08 -18.78 13.30
CA GLU A 137 -15.83 -20.15 13.77
C GLU A 137 -14.60 -20.24 14.68
N LEU A 138 -13.58 -19.40 14.40
CA LEU A 138 -12.35 -19.32 15.19
C LEU A 138 -12.45 -18.29 16.32
N CYS A 139 -13.40 -17.36 16.23
CA CYS A 139 -13.53 -16.27 17.19
C CYS A 139 -14.02 -16.76 18.55
N ILE A 140 -13.14 -16.72 19.56
CA ILE A 140 -13.47 -17.03 20.96
C ILE A 140 -14.27 -15.92 21.67
N MET A 141 -14.68 -14.88 20.96
CA MET A 141 -15.49 -13.76 21.48
C MET A 141 -14.89 -13.05 22.71
N CYS A 142 -13.55 -12.92 22.77
CA CYS A 142 -12.87 -12.29 23.90
C CYS A 142 -13.01 -10.75 23.97
N GLY A 143 -13.36 -10.10 22.86
CA GLY A 143 -13.58 -8.64 22.78
C GLY A 143 -12.31 -7.77 22.78
N LYS A 144 -11.09 -8.34 22.78
CA LYS A 144 -9.84 -7.55 22.73
C LYS A 144 -9.72 -6.69 21.46
N CYS A 145 -10.19 -7.21 20.33
CA CYS A 145 -10.19 -6.47 19.07
C CYS A 145 -11.07 -5.21 19.14
N LEU A 146 -12.24 -5.31 19.80
CA LEU A 146 -13.15 -4.20 20.03
C LEU A 146 -12.49 -3.10 20.88
N GLU A 147 -11.91 -3.47 22.02
CA GLU A 147 -11.24 -2.53 22.95
C GLU A 147 -10.04 -1.81 22.32
N THR A 148 -9.34 -2.47 21.41
CA THR A 148 -8.15 -1.92 20.75
C THR A 148 -8.50 -0.99 19.59
N CYS A 149 -9.72 -1.08 19.05
CA CYS A 149 -10.13 -0.31 17.89
C CYS A 149 -10.43 1.15 18.26
N LYS A 150 -9.45 2.04 18.06
CA LYS A 150 -9.58 3.49 18.29
C LYS A 150 -10.68 4.19 17.47
N TYR A 151 -11.21 3.52 16.45
CA TYR A 151 -12.18 4.07 15.50
C TYR A 151 -13.57 3.44 15.64
N ASP A 152 -13.79 2.59 16.64
CA ASP A 152 -15.06 1.89 16.89
C ASP A 152 -15.62 1.24 15.61
N ALA A 153 -14.71 0.64 14.83
CA ALA A 153 -15.03 -0.01 13.57
C ALA A 153 -15.54 -1.43 13.76
N ILE A 154 -15.31 -2.02 14.94
CA ILE A 154 -15.73 -3.39 15.26
C ILE A 154 -17.05 -3.32 16.03
N ILE A 155 -18.00 -4.17 15.66
CA ILE A 155 -19.24 -4.40 16.40
C ILE A 155 -19.28 -5.83 16.88
N GLY A 156 -19.94 -6.11 17.99
CA GLY A 156 -20.05 -7.46 18.54
C GLY A 156 -20.19 -7.43 20.05
N GLU A 157 -20.65 -8.53 20.61
CA GLU A 157 -20.87 -8.68 22.04
C GLU A 157 -19.95 -9.74 22.62
N LYS A 158 -19.47 -9.52 23.84
CA LYS A 158 -18.68 -10.53 24.54
C LYS A 158 -19.58 -11.69 24.92
N ARG A 159 -19.01 -12.90 24.94
CA ARG A 159 -19.73 -14.09 25.37
C ARG A 159 -19.99 -14.04 26.88
N GLU A 160 -21.22 -13.76 27.28
CA GLU A 160 -21.65 -13.78 28.68
C GLU A 160 -22.43 -15.07 29.02
N PRO A 161 -22.09 -15.81 30.09
CA PRO A 161 -22.64 -17.14 30.39
C PRO A 161 -24.17 -17.21 30.55
N TYR A 162 -24.82 -16.08 30.85
CA TYR A 162 -26.26 -15.98 31.12
C TYR A 162 -27.08 -15.50 29.92
N LEU A 163 -26.44 -15.13 28.80
CA LEU A 163 -27.11 -14.68 27.57
C LEU A 163 -27.15 -15.82 26.54
N SER A 164 -28.36 -16.11 26.03
CA SER A 164 -28.60 -17.19 25.04
C SER A 164 -28.36 -16.75 23.59
N GLY A 165 -27.91 -15.51 23.37
CA GLY A 165 -27.58 -14.98 22.05
C GLY A 165 -26.33 -14.12 22.15
N TYR A 166 -25.45 -14.24 21.16
CA TYR A 166 -24.27 -13.41 21.04
C TYR A 166 -24.22 -12.82 19.64
N LEU A 167 -23.94 -11.53 19.54
CA LEU A 167 -23.62 -10.91 18.26
C LEU A 167 -22.15 -11.22 17.92
N PRO A 168 -21.87 -11.95 16.82
CA PRO A 168 -20.50 -12.22 16.43
C PRO A 168 -19.75 -10.90 16.17
N PHE A 169 -18.45 -10.90 16.40
CA PHE A 169 -17.63 -9.73 16.11
C PHE A 169 -17.52 -9.54 14.59
N GLU A 170 -17.90 -8.36 14.11
CA GLU A 170 -17.86 -7.97 12.70
C GLU A 170 -17.15 -6.62 12.55
N ILE A 171 -16.35 -6.48 11.50
CA ILE A 171 -15.63 -5.24 11.19
C ILE A 171 -16.39 -4.46 10.13
N ARG A 172 -16.86 -3.26 10.49
CA ARG A 172 -17.46 -2.31 9.56
C ARG A 172 -16.37 -1.66 8.71
N GLN A 173 -16.21 -2.15 7.49
CA GLN A 173 -15.16 -1.68 6.56
C GLN A 173 -15.20 -0.17 6.31
N LYS A 174 -16.39 0.46 6.31
CA LYS A 174 -16.54 1.92 6.15
C LYS A 174 -15.89 2.76 7.27
N ARG A 175 -15.73 2.20 8.47
CA ARG A 175 -15.08 2.86 9.62
C ARG A 175 -13.65 2.36 9.85
N CYS A 176 -13.30 1.22 9.28
CA CYS A 176 -12.00 0.62 9.45
C CYS A 176 -10.94 1.44 8.68
N THR A 177 -9.95 1.95 9.39
CA THR A 177 -8.77 2.61 8.81
C THR A 177 -7.69 1.63 8.37
N ARG A 178 -7.97 0.32 8.51
CA ARG A 178 -7.07 -0.78 8.13
C ARG A 178 -5.69 -0.71 8.79
N CYS A 179 -5.64 -0.26 10.05
CA CYS A 179 -4.39 -0.13 10.81
C CYS A 179 -3.74 -1.47 11.22
N GLY A 180 -4.49 -2.59 11.15
CA GLY A 180 -3.98 -3.93 11.45
C GLY A 180 -3.76 -4.24 12.94
N GLU A 181 -4.09 -3.32 13.84
CA GLU A 181 -3.86 -3.54 15.28
C GLU A 181 -4.74 -4.67 15.86
N CYS A 182 -5.92 -4.86 15.30
CA CYS A 182 -6.83 -5.96 15.69
C CYS A 182 -6.21 -7.35 15.49
N ILE A 183 -5.36 -7.53 14.48
CA ILE A 183 -4.70 -8.81 14.19
C ILE A 183 -3.70 -9.13 15.31
N LYS A 184 -2.88 -8.16 15.69
CA LYS A 184 -1.81 -8.36 16.69
C LYS A 184 -2.34 -8.77 18.06
N VAL A 185 -3.54 -8.29 18.42
CA VAL A 185 -4.16 -8.56 19.73
C VAL A 185 -5.04 -9.81 19.75
N CYS A 186 -5.32 -10.43 18.60
CA CYS A 186 -6.23 -11.58 18.52
C CYS A 186 -5.51 -12.87 18.93
N PRO A 187 -5.85 -13.49 20.07
CA PRO A 187 -5.16 -14.69 20.55
C PRO A 187 -5.54 -15.96 19.78
N ALA A 188 -6.67 -15.94 19.08
CA ALA A 188 -7.18 -17.07 18.31
C ALA A 188 -6.86 -16.96 16.81
N GLU A 189 -6.11 -15.91 16.40
CA GLU A 189 -5.77 -15.62 15.00
C GLU A 189 -6.99 -15.61 14.06
N ALA A 190 -8.17 -15.31 14.60
CA ALA A 190 -9.46 -15.39 13.89
C ALA A 190 -9.69 -14.23 12.90
N ILE A 191 -8.68 -13.40 12.60
CA ILE A 191 -8.83 -12.23 11.72
C ILE A 191 -8.07 -12.49 10.43
N GLU A 192 -8.82 -12.58 9.34
CA GLU A 192 -8.31 -12.83 8.00
C GLU A 192 -8.15 -11.53 7.23
N VAL A 193 -7.11 -11.47 6.40
CA VAL A 193 -6.88 -10.38 5.46
C VAL A 193 -7.34 -10.83 4.08
N ILE A 194 -8.42 -10.26 3.59
CA ILE A 194 -8.92 -10.52 2.24
C ILE A 194 -8.60 -9.33 1.33
N THR A 195 -8.51 -9.57 0.04
CA THR A 195 -8.41 -8.50 -0.96
C THR A 195 -9.80 -8.18 -1.47
N THR A 196 -10.17 -6.90 -1.51
CA THR A 196 -11.46 -6.49 -2.06
C THR A 196 -11.47 -6.81 -3.55
N LYS A 197 -12.27 -7.79 -3.97
CA LYS A 197 -12.80 -7.76 -5.33
C LYS A 197 -13.83 -6.65 -5.35
N ILE A 198 -13.62 -5.60 -6.14
CA ILE A 198 -14.69 -4.66 -6.46
C ILE A 198 -15.62 -5.36 -7.46
N GLU A 199 -16.28 -6.43 -7.03
CA GLU A 199 -17.42 -7.01 -7.73
C GLU A 199 -18.67 -6.48 -7.00
N GLU A 200 -19.46 -5.68 -7.74
CA GLU A 200 -20.82 -5.20 -7.41
C GLU A 200 -20.98 -3.83 -6.71
N LEU A 201 -20.74 -2.75 -7.46
CA LEU A 201 -21.51 -1.50 -7.32
C LEU A 201 -22.30 -1.14 -8.60
N VAL A 202 -22.57 -2.12 -9.48
CA VAL A 202 -23.41 -1.94 -10.67
C VAL A 202 -24.44 -3.07 -10.79
N SER A 203 -25.21 -3.30 -9.73
CA SER A 203 -26.47 -4.06 -9.79
C SER A 203 -27.47 -3.47 -8.79
N SER A 204 -27.78 -2.19 -8.95
CA SER A 204 -28.99 -1.54 -8.38
C SER A 204 -29.16 -0.16 -8.99
N LYS A 205 -29.61 -0.12 -10.25
CA LYS A 205 -30.49 0.95 -10.75
C LYS A 205 -31.31 0.42 -11.91
#